data_AF-A0A8H5M2Z9-F1
#
_entry.id   AF-A0A8H5M2Z9-F1
#
_cell.length_a   1.000
_cell.length_b   1.000
_cell.length_c   1.000
_cell.angle_alpha   90.00
_cell.angle_beta   90.00
_cell.angle_gamma   90.00
#
_symmetry.space_group_name_H-M   'P 1'
#
loop_
_entity.id
_entity.type
_entity.pdbx_description
1 polymer ?
#
loop_
_entity_poly.entity_id
_entity_poly.type
_entity_poly.pdbx_seq_one_letter_code
_entity_poly.pdbx_strand_id
1 'polypeptide(L)'
;MEGSSTQRLAIESRVFDTSYPKNKDPMEGIGQSQSIKANKARNLWFYWQANSFRFSSLNERDVQRQGISRRYDCLTDFSLAILYFLIATCATCVAGLDFTGANWIWTPGRAADGVTYPLGNVTFRRDFTPPAGRVPIAANILITTDNVYTLYVNGRKVGTGTDFRYPQRYCVPLVKDCNVFAVSAQNTGNAAGLLAAIQIRYSDGFTDTIVTDGQWHAIAGTPAGFEQVAFDDSAWPAAFVEGPYPNTAPWTQSEHPLHIPPESQNPGPSLQSANWIWTNELTSPGASVPIGARAFRKTVVLPNGQLTSQARILIATDNEHTVYVNGLLVGSGGSFTQAQRYVVNFPPTSRVVIAVFARNIPPGGPAGVFAAAELVSCDCSEDVYFVTDRSWKYSITFTPNFIQPDFNDAAWLPAVLEGGFGAPPWGPTTVPANNSPQSAALPGAPAAPPASVVA
;
A
#
# COMPACT_ATOMS: atom_id res chain seq x y z
N MET A 1 -58.78 -39.64 14.84
CA MET A 1 -59.89 -39.69 15.81
C MET A 1 -59.57 -38.67 16.89
N GLU A 2 -60.58 -37.93 17.36
CA GLU A 2 -60.74 -37.26 18.69
C GLU A 2 -59.49 -36.70 19.42
N GLY A 3 -59.45 -35.48 19.98
CA GLY A 3 -60.48 -34.48 20.29
C GLY A 3 -60.68 -34.30 21.81
N SER A 4 -60.79 -33.05 22.31
CA SER A 4 -61.07 -32.68 23.74
C SER A 4 -59.86 -32.81 24.71
N SER A 5 -59.67 -32.09 25.84
CA SER A 5 -60.11 -30.79 26.44
C SER A 5 -59.37 -30.55 27.79
N THR A 6 -59.54 -29.53 28.64
CA THR A 6 -59.58 -28.03 28.50
C THR A 6 -59.59 -27.36 29.90
N GLN A 7 -58.57 -26.56 30.29
CA GLN A 7 -58.61 -25.57 31.42
C GLN A 7 -57.37 -24.65 31.34
N ARG A 8 -57.41 -23.31 31.23
CA ARG A 8 -58.09 -22.20 31.94
C ARG A 8 -57.63 -21.96 33.40
N LEU A 9 -56.91 -20.85 33.58
CA LEU A 9 -57.02 -19.94 34.73
C LEU A 9 -56.69 -18.50 34.26
N ALA A 10 -57.48 -17.54 34.70
CA ALA A 10 -57.35 -16.10 34.44
C ALA A 10 -57.92 -15.34 35.65
N ILE A 11 -57.44 -14.10 35.88
CA ILE A 11 -57.99 -13.00 36.72
C ILE A 11 -56.92 -11.88 36.62
N GLU A 12 -57.16 -10.83 35.83
CA GLU A 12 -57.70 -9.51 36.23
C GLU A 12 -56.70 -8.70 37.10
N SER A 13 -56.03 -7.64 36.60
CA SER A 13 -56.48 -6.34 36.06
C SER A 13 -56.81 -5.27 37.10
N ARG A 14 -56.20 -4.09 36.98
CA ARG A 14 -56.83 -2.80 37.31
C ARG A 14 -56.20 -1.64 36.51
N VAL A 15 -57.05 -0.68 36.15
CA VAL A 15 -56.81 0.51 35.32
C VAL A 15 -57.28 1.74 36.11
N PHE A 16 -56.83 2.94 35.68
CA PHE A 16 -57.41 4.30 35.75
C PHE A 16 -56.27 5.31 36.09
N ASP A 17 -55.82 6.23 35.20
CA ASP A 17 -56.49 7.42 34.61
C ASP A 17 -56.71 8.53 35.68
N THR A 18 -56.52 9.86 35.53
CA THR A 18 -56.61 10.80 34.37
C THR A 18 -55.73 12.08 34.52
N SER A 19 -55.60 12.85 33.42
CA SER A 19 -55.68 14.35 33.32
C SER A 19 -54.46 15.32 33.49
N TYR A 20 -54.49 16.35 32.63
CA TYR A 20 -53.68 17.59 32.49
C TYR A 20 -54.40 18.80 33.17
N PRO A 21 -53.80 20.01 33.46
CA PRO A 21 -53.40 21.01 32.42
C PRO A 21 -52.30 22.09 32.73
N LYS A 22 -51.88 22.80 31.66
CA LYS A 22 -51.31 24.19 31.45
C LYS A 22 -50.89 25.08 32.66
N ASN A 23 -49.91 26.02 32.61
CA ASN A 23 -49.79 27.15 31.65
C ASN A 23 -48.56 28.12 31.90
N LYS A 24 -48.24 29.03 30.94
CA LYS A 24 -47.46 30.33 30.99
C LYS A 24 -45.90 30.41 30.82
N ASP A 25 -45.40 30.65 29.59
CA ASP A 25 -44.96 31.93 28.95
C ASP A 25 -44.43 33.15 29.77
N PRO A 26 -43.68 34.15 29.17
CA PRO A 26 -42.86 34.18 27.92
C PRO A 26 -41.61 35.14 27.92
N MET A 27 -40.98 35.34 26.72
CA MET A 27 -40.11 36.48 26.27
C MET A 27 -38.71 36.66 26.94
N GLU A 28 -37.70 37.34 26.37
CA GLU A 28 -37.58 38.19 25.16
C GLU A 28 -36.15 38.13 24.56
N GLY A 29 -35.92 38.74 23.37
CA GLY A 29 -34.60 38.85 22.72
C GLY A 29 -34.17 40.30 22.44
N ILE A 30 -33.28 40.50 21.45
CA ILE A 30 -32.67 41.79 21.00
C ILE A 30 -31.52 42.26 21.92
N GLY A 31 -30.37 42.76 21.46
CA GLY A 31 -29.83 42.86 20.09
C GLY A 31 -28.60 43.78 20.01
N GLN A 32 -27.69 43.50 19.07
CA GLN A 32 -26.64 44.34 18.45
C GLN A 32 -25.91 45.46 19.26
N SER A 33 -24.57 45.47 19.21
CA SER A 33 -23.78 46.54 18.52
C SER A 33 -22.28 46.50 18.87
N GLN A 34 -21.42 46.60 17.85
CA GLN A 34 -20.11 47.30 17.73
C GLN A 34 -19.21 47.55 18.98
N SER A 35 -17.86 47.62 18.93
CA SER A 35 -16.81 47.30 17.93
C SER A 35 -15.42 47.60 18.56
N ILE A 36 -14.33 47.44 17.79
CA ILE A 36 -13.06 48.22 17.90
C ILE A 36 -12.00 47.86 18.99
N LYS A 37 -10.81 47.47 18.48
CA LYS A 37 -9.41 47.68 18.95
C LYS A 37 -8.83 46.94 20.19
N ALA A 38 -7.96 45.98 19.84
CA ALA A 38 -6.49 46.02 20.01
C ALA A 38 -5.80 45.93 21.40
N ASN A 39 -4.89 44.95 21.48
CA ASN A 39 -3.57 44.96 22.16
C ASN A 39 -3.45 45.52 23.59
N LYS A 40 -3.19 44.61 24.55
CA LYS A 40 -1.83 44.49 25.13
C LYS A 40 -1.62 43.19 25.93
N ALA A 41 -0.39 42.68 25.85
CA ALA A 41 0.12 41.55 26.60
C ALA A 41 0.24 41.84 28.11
N ARG A 42 0.12 40.79 28.97
CA ARG A 42 1.29 40.14 29.58
C ARG A 42 0.94 38.97 30.53
N ASN A 43 1.95 38.09 30.67
CA ASN A 43 2.21 37.17 31.79
C ASN A 43 1.24 36.00 32.04
N LEU A 44 1.79 34.78 32.00
CA LEU A 44 1.62 33.77 33.05
C LEU A 44 2.84 32.84 33.09
N TRP A 45 3.09 32.21 34.23
CA TRP A 45 4.37 31.60 34.61
C TRP A 45 4.45 30.08 34.35
N PHE A 46 5.69 29.56 34.37
CA PHE A 46 6.07 28.15 34.24
C PHE A 46 5.40 27.20 35.25
N TYR A 47 5.19 25.95 34.83
CA TYR A 47 5.68 24.76 35.55
C TYR A 47 5.91 23.59 34.57
N TRP A 48 7.01 22.86 34.74
CA TRP A 48 7.35 21.62 34.01
C TRP A 48 7.78 20.58 35.06
N GLN A 49 7.34 19.34 34.95
CA GLN A 49 7.83 18.24 35.79
C GLN A 49 8.44 17.14 34.92
N ALA A 50 9.71 16.82 35.17
CA ALA A 50 10.41 15.71 34.56
C ALA A 50 10.63 14.62 35.62
N ASN A 51 10.21 13.39 35.31
CA ASN A 51 10.55 12.22 36.13
C ASN A 51 11.99 11.79 35.88
N SER A 52 12.69 11.45 36.96
CA SER A 52 14.11 11.12 36.94
C SER A 52 14.36 9.63 37.20
N PHE A 53 15.06 8.98 36.27
CA PHE A 53 15.68 7.66 36.50
C PHE A 53 17.13 7.87 36.92
N ARG A 54 17.52 7.34 38.09
CA ARG A 54 18.92 7.28 38.53
C ARG A 54 19.55 5.96 38.06
N PHE A 55 20.62 6.04 37.28
CA PHE A 55 21.63 5.00 37.27
C PHE A 55 22.60 5.22 38.43
N SER A 56 22.92 4.16 39.16
CA SER A 56 24.02 4.13 40.14
C SER A 56 25.20 3.38 39.57
N SER A 57 26.40 3.92 39.74
CA SER A 57 27.66 3.37 39.25
C SER A 57 28.11 2.12 40.00
N LEU A 58 28.76 1.20 39.28
CA LEU A 58 29.58 0.12 39.84
C LEU A 58 31.01 0.26 39.29
N ASN A 59 31.99 0.15 40.17
CA ASN A 59 33.42 0.34 39.87
C ASN A 59 34.03 -0.88 39.19
N GLU A 60 35.06 -0.62 38.38
CA GLU A 60 36.01 -1.64 37.93
C GLU A 60 37.03 -1.99 39.02
N ARG A 61 37.21 -3.30 39.30
CA ARG A 61 38.51 -3.96 39.51
C ARG A 61 38.40 -5.50 39.67
N ASP A 62 39.54 -6.17 39.51
CA ASP A 62 39.87 -7.55 39.93
C ASP A 62 39.50 -8.78 39.06
N VAL A 63 40.07 -8.82 37.84
CA VAL A 63 41.15 -9.75 37.44
C VAL A 63 41.20 -11.20 38.04
N GLN A 64 41.00 -12.19 37.14
CA GLN A 64 41.62 -13.55 37.06
C GLN A 64 41.05 -14.80 37.78
N ARG A 65 40.98 -15.89 36.97
CA ARG A 65 41.04 -17.34 37.26
C ARG A 65 39.92 -17.99 38.08
N GLN A 66 39.13 -18.83 37.41
CA GLN A 66 39.35 -20.30 37.36
C GLN A 66 38.40 -20.93 36.32
N GLY A 67 38.85 -21.96 35.61
CA GLY A 67 37.98 -22.76 34.74
C GLY A 67 37.64 -24.10 35.41
N ILE A 68 36.39 -24.55 35.29
CA ILE A 68 35.97 -25.94 35.50
C ILE A 68 34.74 -26.22 34.62
N SER A 69 34.73 -27.41 34.02
CA SER A 69 33.64 -27.95 33.22
C SER A 69 32.48 -28.48 34.09
N ARG A 70 31.24 -28.22 33.65
CA ARG A 70 30.06 -29.13 33.72
C ARG A 70 29.01 -28.58 32.74
N ARG A 71 28.77 -29.31 31.65
CA ARG A 71 27.73 -30.35 31.48
C ARG A 71 26.33 -29.75 31.35
N TYR A 72 25.75 -30.00 30.18
CA TYR A 72 24.33 -29.88 29.88
C TYR A 72 23.52 -30.72 30.87
N ASP A 73 22.55 -30.11 31.52
CA ASP A 73 21.37 -30.80 32.02
C ASP A 73 20.16 -30.19 31.31
N CYS A 74 19.53 -31.01 30.47
CA CYS A 74 18.22 -30.74 29.92
C CYS A 74 17.19 -31.08 30.99
N LEU A 75 16.23 -30.19 31.26
CA LEU A 75 14.82 -30.55 31.50
C LEU A 75 13.97 -29.28 31.69
N THR A 76 12.92 -29.19 30.87
CA THR A 76 11.61 -28.56 31.13
C THR A 76 11.53 -27.29 31.99
N ASP A 77 11.14 -26.19 31.33
CA ASP A 77 9.84 -25.59 31.72
C ASP A 77 9.11 -24.98 30.52
N PHE A 78 7.94 -25.55 30.20
CA PHE A 78 7.03 -25.04 29.16
C PHE A 78 6.12 -23.98 29.82
N SER A 79 6.44 -22.70 29.65
CA SER A 79 5.55 -21.60 30.06
C SER A 79 5.18 -20.75 28.84
N LEU A 80 3.88 -20.66 28.55
CA LEU A 80 3.35 -19.92 27.41
C LEU A 80 3.60 -18.41 27.58
N ALA A 81 4.62 -17.91 26.91
CA ALA A 81 4.75 -16.50 26.54
C ALA A 81 4.58 -16.38 25.03
N ILE A 82 3.32 -16.39 24.56
CA ILE A 82 2.99 -15.91 23.21
C ILE A 82 3.19 -14.40 23.23
N LEU A 83 4.44 -14.00 23.00
CA LEU A 83 4.83 -12.61 22.87
C LEU A 83 4.21 -12.09 21.57
N TYR A 84 3.07 -11.43 21.69
CA TYR A 84 2.49 -10.63 20.61
C TYR A 84 3.48 -9.50 20.29
N PHE A 85 4.43 -9.79 19.40
CA PHE A 85 5.15 -8.77 18.68
C PHE A 85 4.14 -8.02 17.82
N LEU A 86 3.59 -6.94 18.39
CA LEU A 86 3.09 -5.81 17.63
C LEU A 86 4.28 -5.23 16.86
N ILE A 87 4.60 -5.87 15.73
CA ILE A 87 5.31 -5.20 14.66
C ILE A 87 4.33 -4.15 14.15
N ALA A 88 4.35 -2.99 14.81
CA ALA A 88 3.87 -1.76 14.21
C ALA A 88 4.80 -1.49 13.03
N THR A 89 4.53 -2.15 11.89
CA THR A 89 4.99 -1.67 10.61
C THR A 89 4.38 -0.29 10.48
N CYS A 90 5.16 0.74 10.79
CA CYS A 90 5.00 2.02 10.15
C CYS A 90 5.16 1.74 8.65
N ALA A 91 4.05 1.39 8.01
CA ALA A 91 3.85 1.62 6.60
C ALA A 91 3.88 3.13 6.45
N THR A 92 5.11 3.67 6.39
CA THR A 92 5.34 4.95 5.75
C THR A 92 4.59 4.88 4.43
N CYS A 93 3.69 5.83 4.22
CA CYS A 93 3.07 6.01 2.93
C CYS A 93 4.21 5.99 1.89
N VAL A 94 4.20 4.98 1.02
CA VAL A 94 5.16 4.94 -0.09
C VAL A 94 4.69 6.04 -1.03
N ALA A 95 5.16 7.26 -0.77
CA ALA A 95 5.14 8.33 -1.73
C ALA A 95 5.82 7.78 -3.00
N GLY A 96 5.16 7.92 -4.15
CA GLY A 96 5.68 7.39 -5.40
C GLY A 96 7.08 7.91 -5.65
N LEU A 97 8.01 7.02 -5.97
CA LEU A 97 9.44 7.31 -6.05
C LEU A 97 9.73 8.59 -6.86
N ASP A 98 10.38 9.54 -6.23
CA ASP A 98 10.82 10.85 -6.73
C ASP A 98 12.35 11.01 -6.57
N PHE A 99 12.86 12.24 -6.71
CA PHE A 99 14.28 12.56 -6.53
C PHE A 99 14.62 13.15 -5.14
N THR A 100 13.75 13.00 -4.14
CA THR A 100 14.00 13.56 -2.80
C THR A 100 15.25 12.94 -2.19
N GLY A 101 16.24 13.78 -1.86
CA GLY A 101 17.55 13.37 -1.33
C GLY A 101 18.59 13.02 -2.40
N ALA A 102 18.23 12.98 -3.68
CA ALA A 102 19.19 12.77 -4.77
C ALA A 102 19.96 14.04 -5.13
N ASN A 103 21.18 13.85 -5.66
CA ASN A 103 22.06 14.92 -6.11
C ASN A 103 22.35 14.76 -7.60
N TRP A 104 22.53 15.89 -8.30
CA TRP A 104 23.15 15.88 -9.61
C TRP A 104 24.63 15.51 -9.45
N ILE A 105 25.09 14.53 -10.22
CA ILE A 105 26.49 14.06 -10.19
C ILE A 105 27.13 14.07 -11.57
N TRP A 106 28.43 14.33 -11.63
CA TRP A 106 29.24 14.21 -12.85
C TRP A 106 30.67 13.73 -12.54
N THR A 107 31.59 13.81 -13.51
CA THR A 107 33.03 13.76 -13.23
C THR A 107 33.56 15.17 -12.91
N PRO A 108 34.63 15.31 -12.12
CA PRO A 108 35.35 16.58 -11.99
C PRO A 108 35.76 17.14 -13.36
N GLY A 109 35.84 18.47 -13.46
CA GLY A 109 36.29 19.16 -14.69
C GLY A 109 35.41 20.31 -15.17
N ARG A 110 34.52 20.85 -14.33
CA ARG A 110 33.72 22.03 -14.66
C ARG A 110 34.61 23.23 -14.94
N ALA A 111 34.28 24.00 -15.96
CA ALA A 111 34.96 25.26 -16.26
C ALA A 111 34.72 26.30 -15.15
N ALA A 112 35.57 27.32 -15.11
CA ALA A 112 35.48 28.40 -14.12
C ALA A 112 34.23 29.29 -14.26
N ASP A 113 33.42 29.10 -15.32
CA ASP A 113 32.10 29.72 -15.47
C ASP A 113 31.02 29.09 -14.58
N GLY A 114 31.33 27.94 -13.94
CA GLY A 114 30.41 27.24 -13.04
C GLY A 114 29.28 26.50 -13.75
N VAL A 115 29.32 26.35 -15.08
CA VAL A 115 28.29 25.63 -15.83
C VAL A 115 28.89 24.61 -16.80
N THR A 116 29.91 25.00 -17.59
CA THR A 116 30.38 24.25 -18.75
C THR A 116 31.20 23.02 -18.37
N TYR A 117 30.90 21.88 -19.02
CA TYR A 117 31.65 20.63 -18.95
C TYR A 117 32.24 20.25 -20.32
N PRO A 118 33.32 19.44 -20.36
CA PRO A 118 33.82 18.86 -21.61
C PRO A 118 32.74 18.01 -22.30
N LEU A 119 32.74 18.03 -23.63
CA LEU A 119 31.90 17.17 -24.46
C LEU A 119 32.42 15.73 -24.46
N GLY A 120 31.52 14.76 -24.56
CA GLY A 120 31.84 13.34 -24.66
C GLY A 120 31.15 12.49 -23.61
N ASN A 121 31.55 11.22 -23.54
CA ASN A 121 30.93 10.24 -22.67
C ASN A 121 31.51 10.31 -21.25
N VAL A 122 30.66 10.03 -20.26
CA VAL A 122 31.05 9.75 -18.87
C VAL A 122 30.32 8.50 -18.44
N THR A 123 31.02 7.61 -17.74
CA THR A 123 30.46 6.37 -17.23
C THR A 123 30.36 6.43 -15.72
N PHE A 124 29.20 6.01 -15.20
CA PHE A 124 28.91 5.89 -13.78
C PHE A 124 28.64 4.44 -13.40
N ARG A 125 29.04 4.05 -12.19
CA ARG A 125 28.73 2.75 -11.59
C ARG A 125 28.33 2.89 -10.12
N ARG A 126 27.44 2.01 -9.70
CA ARG A 126 27.02 1.82 -8.30
C ARG A 126 26.71 0.36 -8.05
N ASP A 127 27.62 -0.28 -7.32
CA ASP A 127 27.45 -1.63 -6.83
C ASP A 127 26.55 -1.61 -5.57
N PHE A 128 25.66 -2.60 -5.49
CA PHE A 128 24.71 -2.75 -4.40
C PHE A 128 24.69 -4.21 -3.92
N THR A 129 25.16 -4.43 -2.69
CA THR A 129 25.02 -5.71 -1.99
C THR A 129 23.86 -5.61 -1.00
N PRO A 130 22.86 -6.52 -1.05
CA PRO A 130 21.75 -6.53 -0.11
C PRO A 130 22.18 -6.67 1.36
N PRO A 131 21.46 -6.04 2.31
CA PRO A 131 21.66 -6.29 3.74
C PRO A 131 21.51 -7.78 4.08
N ALA A 132 22.34 -8.27 5.00
CA ALA A 132 22.32 -9.67 5.40
C ALA A 132 20.92 -10.13 5.86
N GLY A 133 20.41 -11.19 5.23
CA GLY A 133 19.07 -11.73 5.50
C GLY A 133 17.94 -11.15 4.65
N ARG A 134 18.17 -10.10 3.85
CA ARG A 134 17.21 -9.59 2.86
C ARG A 134 17.51 -10.11 1.46
N VAL A 135 16.46 -10.51 0.73
CA VAL A 135 16.55 -10.92 -0.68
C VAL A 135 15.90 -9.85 -1.55
N PRO A 136 16.65 -9.13 -2.41
CA PRO A 136 16.08 -8.18 -3.34
C PRO A 136 15.30 -8.92 -4.43
N ILE A 137 14.21 -8.31 -4.90
CA ILE A 137 13.36 -8.87 -5.96
C ILE A 137 13.30 -7.95 -7.18
N ALA A 138 13.26 -6.64 -6.98
CA ALA A 138 13.22 -5.65 -8.05
C ALA A 138 13.77 -4.29 -7.62
N ALA A 139 14.08 -3.44 -8.60
CA ALA A 139 14.30 -2.01 -8.43
C ALA A 139 13.33 -1.21 -9.29
N ASN A 140 12.61 -0.28 -8.65
CA ASN A 140 11.98 0.85 -9.34
C ASN A 140 13.05 1.94 -9.49
N ILE A 141 13.30 2.37 -10.73
CA ILE A 141 14.33 3.35 -11.07
C ILE A 141 13.65 4.57 -11.67
N LEU A 142 13.95 5.76 -11.14
CA LEU A 142 13.69 7.05 -11.77
C LEU A 142 15.04 7.65 -12.14
N ILE A 143 15.25 8.00 -13.41
CA ILE A 143 16.54 8.47 -13.92
C ILE A 143 16.38 9.57 -14.96
N THR A 144 17.25 10.57 -14.89
CA THR A 144 17.40 11.61 -15.91
C THR A 144 18.86 12.05 -16.04
N THR A 145 19.23 12.66 -17.15
CA THR A 145 20.61 13.10 -17.41
C THR A 145 20.61 14.26 -18.36
N ASP A 146 21.50 15.23 -18.13
CA ASP A 146 21.84 16.25 -19.10
C ASP A 146 23.13 15.84 -19.84
N ASN A 147 23.13 15.54 -21.14
CA ASN A 147 21.98 15.51 -22.06
C ASN A 147 21.43 14.10 -22.33
N VAL A 148 22.30 13.08 -22.40
CA VAL A 148 21.94 11.74 -22.87
C VAL A 148 22.43 10.66 -21.89
N TYR A 149 21.67 9.59 -21.72
CA TYR A 149 22.12 8.39 -21.02
C TYR A 149 21.68 7.07 -21.67
N THR A 150 22.44 6.01 -21.39
CA THR A 150 21.99 4.62 -21.45
C THR A 150 22.17 3.96 -20.09
N LEU A 151 21.09 3.43 -19.53
CA LEU A 151 21.08 2.71 -18.25
C LEU A 151 21.24 1.21 -18.48
N TYR A 152 22.07 0.59 -17.64
CA TYR A 152 22.29 -0.85 -17.55
C TYR A 152 22.12 -1.32 -16.11
N VAL A 153 21.58 -2.53 -15.96
CA VAL A 153 21.54 -3.24 -14.68
C VAL A 153 22.02 -4.67 -14.89
N ASN A 154 23.03 -5.09 -14.13
CA ASN A 154 23.67 -6.41 -14.24
C ASN A 154 24.06 -6.77 -15.70
N GLY A 155 24.70 -5.84 -16.40
CA GLY A 155 25.10 -5.99 -17.81
C GLY A 155 23.98 -5.90 -18.85
N ARG A 156 22.71 -5.79 -18.45
CA ARG A 156 21.57 -5.70 -19.37
C ARG A 156 21.16 -4.25 -19.57
N LYS A 157 21.05 -3.82 -20.83
CA LYS A 157 20.50 -2.50 -21.18
C LYS A 157 19.04 -2.43 -20.74
N VAL A 158 18.70 -1.41 -19.95
CA VAL A 158 17.36 -1.14 -19.43
C VAL A 158 16.64 -0.11 -20.29
N GLY A 159 17.32 0.99 -20.62
CA GLY A 159 16.71 2.11 -21.34
C GLY A 159 17.66 3.25 -21.65
N THR A 160 17.12 4.31 -22.24
CA THR A 160 17.85 5.50 -22.70
C THR A 160 16.99 6.74 -22.56
N GLY A 161 17.60 7.90 -22.35
CA GLY A 161 16.93 9.20 -22.39
C GLY A 161 17.84 10.29 -22.94
N THR A 162 17.24 11.38 -23.43
CA THR A 162 17.92 12.46 -24.17
C THR A 162 17.44 13.88 -23.81
N ASP A 163 16.62 14.02 -22.77
CA ASP A 163 16.12 15.31 -22.28
C ASP A 163 15.98 15.25 -20.76
N PHE A 164 16.78 16.04 -20.06
CA PHE A 164 16.83 16.01 -18.61
C PHE A 164 15.48 16.36 -17.95
N ARG A 165 14.62 17.13 -18.65
CA ARG A 165 13.32 17.62 -18.17
C ARG A 165 12.24 16.53 -18.15
N TYR A 166 12.48 15.42 -18.85
CA TYR A 166 11.58 14.27 -18.90
C TYR A 166 12.28 13.01 -18.35
N PRO A 167 12.43 12.91 -17.01
CA PRO A 167 12.88 11.68 -16.36
C PRO A 167 12.14 10.45 -16.87
N GLN A 168 12.84 9.32 -16.95
CA GLN A 168 12.22 8.03 -17.30
C GLN A 168 12.13 7.15 -16.06
N ARG A 169 11.08 6.32 -16.02
CA ARG A 169 10.84 5.34 -14.97
C ARG A 169 10.97 3.94 -15.54
N TYR A 170 11.70 3.07 -14.85
CA TYR A 170 11.86 1.66 -15.19
C TYR A 170 11.59 0.78 -13.96
N CYS A 171 11.16 -0.45 -14.19
CA CYS A 171 11.19 -1.52 -13.21
C CYS A 171 12.12 -2.61 -13.74
N VAL A 172 13.08 -3.08 -12.94
CA VAL A 172 13.97 -4.19 -13.30
C VAL A 172 13.98 -5.26 -12.20
N PRO A 173 13.94 -6.56 -12.54
CA PRO A 173 14.17 -7.62 -11.57
C PRO A 173 15.63 -7.63 -11.12
N LEU A 174 15.86 -7.92 -9.84
CA LEU A 174 17.19 -8.00 -9.25
C LEU A 174 17.58 -9.46 -8.98
N VAL A 175 18.89 -9.71 -8.88
CA VAL A 175 19.41 -11.01 -8.40
C VAL A 175 19.63 -10.94 -6.89
N LYS A 176 19.55 -12.09 -6.20
CA LYS A 176 19.72 -12.19 -4.74
C LYS A 176 21.07 -11.70 -4.20
N ASP A 177 22.10 -11.66 -5.05
CA ASP A 177 23.49 -11.36 -4.71
C ASP A 177 23.79 -9.86 -5.02
N CYS A 178 25.05 -9.51 -5.31
CA CYS A 178 25.38 -8.14 -5.74
C CYS A 178 24.65 -7.77 -7.04
N ASN A 179 24.10 -6.56 -7.09
CA ASN A 179 23.55 -5.95 -8.30
C ASN A 179 24.35 -4.70 -8.64
N VAL A 180 24.54 -4.44 -9.93
CA VAL A 180 25.29 -3.27 -10.44
C VAL A 180 24.35 -2.40 -11.25
N PHE A 181 24.25 -1.12 -10.87
CA PHE A 181 23.62 -0.07 -11.67
C PHE A 181 24.73 0.70 -12.40
N ALA A 182 24.69 0.68 -13.73
CA ALA A 182 25.72 1.32 -14.55
C ALA A 182 25.08 2.23 -15.60
N VAL A 183 25.68 3.41 -15.82
CA VAL A 183 25.14 4.43 -16.73
C VAL A 183 26.24 4.94 -17.64
N SER A 184 26.06 4.81 -18.96
CA SER A 184 26.85 5.56 -19.93
C SER A 184 26.11 6.85 -20.26
N ALA A 185 26.54 7.95 -19.67
CA ALA A 185 26.06 9.29 -19.99
C ALA A 185 26.87 9.94 -21.11
N GLN A 186 26.32 10.96 -21.75
CA GLN A 186 27.02 11.78 -22.73
C GLN A 186 26.64 13.25 -22.59
N ASN A 187 27.66 14.10 -22.46
CA ASN A 187 27.52 15.53 -22.66
C ASN A 187 27.67 15.86 -24.15
N THR A 188 26.65 16.50 -24.70
CA THR A 188 26.55 17.02 -26.08
C THR A 188 26.36 18.54 -26.11
N GLY A 189 26.37 19.20 -24.96
CA GLY A 189 26.07 20.62 -24.78
C GLY A 189 26.98 21.30 -23.75
N ASN A 190 26.44 22.28 -23.03
CA ASN A 190 27.19 23.08 -22.06
C ASN A 190 27.25 22.38 -20.68
N ALA A 191 26.11 22.25 -20.01
CA ALA A 191 26.01 21.61 -18.71
C ALA A 191 25.89 20.08 -18.85
N ALA A 192 26.35 19.36 -17.82
CA ALA A 192 26.29 17.91 -17.77
C ALA A 192 26.05 17.41 -16.35
N GLY A 193 25.17 16.42 -16.20
CA GLY A 193 24.83 15.87 -14.89
C GLY A 193 23.89 14.68 -14.97
N LEU A 194 24.09 13.67 -14.12
CA LEU A 194 23.23 12.51 -13.92
C LEU A 194 22.44 12.68 -12.62
N LEU A 195 21.13 12.38 -12.64
CA LEU A 195 20.26 12.36 -11.47
C LEU A 195 19.42 11.07 -11.48
N ALA A 196 19.50 10.27 -10.42
CA ALA A 196 18.70 9.05 -10.29
C ALA A 196 18.27 8.76 -8.84
N ALA A 197 17.14 8.08 -8.71
CA ALA A 197 16.66 7.47 -7.48
C ALA A 197 16.18 6.05 -7.78
N ILE A 198 16.54 5.10 -6.92
CA ILE A 198 16.43 3.66 -7.16
C ILE A 198 15.87 3.02 -5.89
N GLN A 199 14.58 2.71 -5.87
CA GLN A 199 13.93 1.99 -4.77
C GLN A 199 14.10 0.48 -4.98
N ILE A 200 14.95 -0.13 -4.17
CA ILE A 200 15.10 -1.57 -4.04
C ILE A 200 13.89 -2.12 -3.27
N ARG A 201 13.27 -3.18 -3.80
CA ARG A 201 12.20 -3.93 -3.13
C ARG A 201 12.73 -5.29 -2.70
N TYR A 202 12.37 -5.72 -1.49
CA TYR A 202 12.77 -6.99 -0.91
C TYR A 202 11.59 -7.96 -0.77
N SER A 203 11.88 -9.26 -0.70
CA SER A 203 10.88 -10.31 -0.51
C SER A 203 10.14 -10.26 0.84
N ASP A 204 10.67 -9.54 1.83
CA ASP A 204 10.06 -9.32 3.14
C ASP A 204 9.11 -8.10 3.18
N GLY A 205 9.03 -7.34 2.08
CA GLY A 205 8.18 -6.15 1.94
C GLY A 205 8.83 -4.84 2.37
N PHE A 206 10.07 -4.87 2.87
CA PHE A 206 10.83 -3.64 3.08
C PHE A 206 11.35 -3.09 1.75
N THR A 207 11.77 -1.83 1.79
CA THR A 207 12.47 -1.15 0.70
C THR A 207 13.68 -0.40 1.23
N ASP A 208 14.72 -0.29 0.41
CA ASP A 208 15.81 0.68 0.61
C ASP A 208 15.89 1.56 -0.65
N THR A 209 16.41 2.78 -0.54
CA THR A 209 16.56 3.69 -1.68
C THR A 209 18.03 4.04 -1.88
N ILE A 210 18.55 3.83 -3.09
CA ILE A 210 19.83 4.35 -3.56
C ILE A 210 19.54 5.61 -4.38
N VAL A 211 20.32 6.66 -4.18
CA VAL A 211 20.23 7.90 -4.98
C VAL A 211 21.56 8.20 -5.65
N THR A 212 21.59 9.13 -6.60
CA THR A 212 22.84 9.72 -7.09
C THR A 212 23.46 10.62 -6.03
N ASP A 213 24.70 10.32 -5.68
CA ASP A 213 25.48 10.93 -4.62
C ASP A 213 26.99 10.66 -4.85
N GLY A 214 27.83 11.13 -3.92
CA GLY A 214 29.28 10.88 -3.93
C GLY A 214 29.69 9.45 -3.54
N GLN A 215 28.80 8.47 -3.60
CA GLN A 215 29.09 7.03 -3.43
C GLN A 215 28.99 6.25 -4.74
N TRP A 216 28.66 6.92 -5.85
CA TRP A 216 28.85 6.41 -7.20
C TRP A 216 30.30 6.56 -7.63
N HIS A 217 30.82 5.62 -8.42
CA HIS A 217 32.09 5.77 -9.14
C HIS A 217 31.84 6.40 -10.51
N ALA A 218 32.72 7.29 -10.97
CA ALA A 218 32.56 7.97 -12.26
C ALA A 218 33.90 8.16 -13.00
N ILE A 219 33.90 7.95 -14.33
CA ILE A 219 35.08 8.19 -15.17
C ILE A 219 34.70 8.72 -16.55
N ALA A 220 35.59 9.51 -17.16
CA ALA A 220 35.44 9.95 -18.55
C ALA A 220 35.64 8.80 -19.55
N GLY A 221 34.90 8.84 -20.66
CA GLY A 221 34.86 7.78 -21.67
C GLY A 221 33.87 6.66 -21.32
N THR A 222 33.93 5.57 -22.08
CA THR A 222 33.10 4.36 -21.90
C THR A 222 33.98 3.11 -22.00
N PRO A 223 34.58 2.65 -20.89
CA PRO A 223 35.38 1.44 -20.87
C PRO A 223 34.57 0.21 -21.32
N ALA A 224 35.17 -0.68 -22.12
CA ALA A 224 34.45 -1.86 -22.60
C ALA A 224 34.09 -2.81 -21.44
N GLY A 225 32.82 -3.23 -21.36
CA GLY A 225 32.33 -4.11 -20.30
C GLY A 225 32.06 -3.42 -18.97
N PHE A 226 32.08 -2.08 -18.90
CA PHE A 226 31.77 -1.32 -17.68
C PHE A 226 30.42 -1.66 -17.05
N GLU A 227 29.48 -2.18 -17.85
CA GLU A 227 28.13 -2.52 -17.44
C GLU A 227 28.04 -3.87 -16.69
N GLN A 228 29.10 -4.69 -16.76
CA GLN A 228 29.11 -6.05 -16.25
C GLN A 228 29.33 -6.10 -14.73
N VAL A 229 28.74 -7.10 -14.07
CA VAL A 229 28.86 -7.29 -12.61
C VAL A 229 30.31 -7.57 -12.18
N ALA A 230 31.09 -8.24 -13.02
CA ALA A 230 32.48 -8.61 -12.73
C ALA A 230 33.53 -7.56 -13.15
N PHE A 231 33.12 -6.37 -13.57
CA PHE A 231 34.05 -5.28 -13.90
C PHE A 231 34.56 -4.62 -12.63
N ASP A 232 35.89 -4.50 -12.51
CA ASP A 232 36.55 -3.85 -11.38
C ASP A 232 36.61 -2.33 -11.60
N ASP A 233 35.86 -1.59 -10.78
CA ASP A 233 35.86 -0.12 -10.75
C ASP A 233 36.58 0.46 -9.52
N SER A 234 37.32 -0.34 -8.74
CA SER A 234 37.93 0.12 -7.47
C SER A 234 38.99 1.22 -7.65
N ALA A 235 39.46 1.43 -8.88
CA ALA A 235 40.39 2.49 -9.26
C ALA A 235 39.71 3.77 -9.78
N TRP A 236 38.37 3.77 -9.92
CA TRP A 236 37.63 4.94 -10.38
C TRP A 236 37.42 5.91 -9.22
N PRO A 237 37.49 7.23 -9.46
CA PRO A 237 37.16 8.20 -8.43
C PRO A 237 35.65 8.21 -8.13
N ALA A 238 35.31 8.64 -6.92
CA ALA A 238 33.94 8.98 -6.58
C ALA A 238 33.41 10.09 -7.51
N ALA A 239 32.12 10.02 -7.83
CA ALA A 239 31.43 11.02 -8.64
C ALA A 239 31.48 12.40 -7.95
N PHE A 240 31.71 13.44 -8.74
CA PHE A 240 31.62 14.81 -8.28
C PHE A 240 30.15 15.19 -8.09
N VAL A 241 29.80 15.70 -6.92
CA VAL A 241 28.44 16.12 -6.57
C VAL A 241 28.28 17.60 -6.92
N GLU A 242 27.45 17.91 -7.93
CA GLU A 242 27.08 19.29 -8.27
C GLU A 242 26.21 19.93 -7.18
N GLY A 243 25.27 19.15 -6.65
CA GLY A 243 24.38 19.60 -5.59
C GLY A 243 23.05 18.86 -5.54
N PRO A 244 22.20 19.18 -4.56
CA PRO A 244 20.93 18.51 -4.33
C PRO A 244 19.84 18.91 -5.34
N TYR A 245 19.02 17.93 -5.73
CA TYR A 245 17.68 18.21 -6.25
C TYR A 245 16.81 18.85 -5.15
N PRO A 246 15.92 19.84 -5.45
CA PRO A 246 15.63 20.45 -6.75
C PRO A 246 16.41 21.75 -7.05
N ASN A 247 17.45 22.07 -6.28
CA ASN A 247 17.99 23.43 -6.15
C ASN A 247 19.32 23.68 -6.90
N THR A 248 19.77 22.74 -7.73
CA THR A 248 21.09 22.79 -8.38
C THR A 248 21.01 23.37 -9.79
N ALA A 249 21.66 24.52 -10.00
CA ALA A 249 21.74 25.16 -11.31
C ALA A 249 22.66 24.39 -12.29
N PRO A 250 22.30 24.31 -13.59
CA PRO A 250 21.16 24.99 -14.24
C PRO A 250 19.84 24.23 -14.14
N TRP A 251 19.77 23.06 -13.50
CA TRP A 251 18.57 22.20 -13.49
C TRP A 251 17.58 22.50 -12.35
N THR A 252 17.52 23.76 -11.91
CA THR A 252 16.64 24.19 -10.82
C THR A 252 15.17 24.01 -11.23
N GLN A 253 14.39 23.28 -10.43
CA GLN A 253 13.02 22.89 -10.82
C GLN A 253 12.07 24.07 -11.10
N SER A 254 12.31 25.25 -10.52
CA SER A 254 11.53 26.47 -10.78
C SER A 254 11.74 27.05 -12.18
N GLU A 255 12.91 26.84 -12.77
CA GLU A 255 13.28 27.31 -14.12
C GLU A 255 13.09 26.19 -15.15
N HIS A 256 13.41 24.96 -14.75
CA HIS A 256 13.32 23.75 -15.56
C HIS A 256 12.58 22.63 -14.80
N PRO A 257 11.24 22.65 -14.78
CA PRO A 257 10.45 21.66 -14.05
C PRO A 257 10.68 20.25 -14.62
N LEU A 258 10.99 19.30 -13.72
CA LEU A 258 11.09 17.89 -14.09
C LEU A 258 9.69 17.27 -14.18
N HIS A 259 9.33 16.78 -15.36
CA HIS A 259 8.08 16.06 -15.62
C HIS A 259 8.22 14.59 -15.21
N ILE A 260 8.22 14.32 -13.89
CA ILE A 260 8.30 12.96 -13.35
C ILE A 260 7.12 12.13 -13.87
N PRO A 261 7.35 11.01 -14.58
CA PRO A 261 6.27 10.16 -15.08
C PRO A 261 5.56 9.44 -13.93
N PRO A 262 4.24 9.19 -14.07
CA PRO A 262 3.44 8.49 -13.07
C PRO A 262 4.01 7.10 -12.78
N GLU A 263 3.75 6.57 -11.57
CA GLU A 263 4.31 5.29 -11.13
C GLU A 263 3.83 4.10 -11.97
N SER A 264 2.62 4.19 -12.55
CA SER A 264 2.12 3.28 -13.59
C SER A 264 1.31 4.04 -14.65
N GLN A 265 1.47 3.70 -15.93
CA GLN A 265 0.49 4.09 -16.97
C GLN A 265 -0.73 3.14 -17.04
N ASN A 266 -0.69 2.06 -16.25
CA ASN A 266 -1.81 1.18 -16.02
C ASN A 266 -3.04 1.96 -15.50
N PRO A 267 -4.22 1.90 -16.16
CA PRO A 267 -5.44 2.59 -15.73
C PRO A 267 -6.05 2.01 -14.43
N GLY A 268 -5.55 0.87 -13.97
CA GLY A 268 -6.07 0.13 -12.82
C GLY A 268 -7.22 -0.82 -13.19
N PRO A 269 -7.85 -1.45 -12.19
CA PRO A 269 -8.98 -2.34 -12.39
C PRO A 269 -10.19 -1.60 -12.96
N SER A 270 -10.93 -2.26 -13.86
CA SER A 270 -12.11 -1.72 -14.53
C SER A 270 -13.33 -2.62 -14.30
N LEU A 271 -14.47 -2.02 -13.95
CA LEU A 271 -15.73 -2.72 -13.74
C LEU A 271 -16.42 -3.16 -15.04
N GLN A 272 -15.93 -2.74 -16.21
CA GLN A 272 -16.60 -2.91 -17.50
C GLN A 272 -16.69 -4.38 -17.95
N SER A 273 -15.77 -5.24 -17.50
CA SER A 273 -15.80 -6.69 -17.72
C SER A 273 -16.31 -7.49 -16.51
N ALA A 274 -16.65 -6.81 -15.40
CA ALA A 274 -17.16 -7.45 -14.21
C ALA A 274 -18.63 -7.87 -14.35
N ASN A 275 -19.06 -8.78 -13.48
CA ASN A 275 -20.43 -9.28 -13.41
C ASN A 275 -20.96 -9.12 -11.99
N TRP A 276 -22.23 -8.74 -11.86
CA TRP A 276 -22.98 -8.91 -10.62
C TRP A 276 -23.04 -10.40 -10.28
N ILE A 277 -22.64 -10.75 -9.06
CA ILE A 277 -22.67 -12.12 -8.57
C ILE A 277 -23.44 -12.27 -7.26
N TRP A 278 -24.19 -13.36 -7.14
CA TRP A 278 -24.79 -13.80 -5.89
C TRP A 278 -24.77 -15.34 -5.76
N THR A 279 -25.70 -15.89 -5.00
CA THR A 279 -25.83 -17.31 -4.64
C THR A 279 -26.80 -18.07 -5.55
N ASN A 280 -26.93 -19.38 -5.35
CA ASN A 280 -27.95 -20.20 -6.02
C ASN A 280 -29.39 -19.98 -5.53
N GLU A 281 -29.65 -18.99 -4.68
CA GLU A 281 -31.00 -18.61 -4.25
C GLU A 281 -31.73 -17.74 -5.30
N LEU A 282 -31.00 -17.29 -6.33
CA LEU A 282 -31.54 -16.60 -7.48
C LEU A 282 -32.47 -17.50 -8.31
N THR A 283 -33.70 -17.05 -8.51
CA THR A 283 -34.66 -17.67 -9.46
C THR A 283 -34.45 -17.16 -10.90
N SER A 284 -33.97 -15.93 -11.05
CA SER A 284 -33.51 -15.34 -12.30
C SER A 284 -32.49 -14.22 -12.01
N PRO A 285 -31.69 -13.78 -12.99
CA PRO A 285 -30.79 -12.63 -12.85
C PRO A 285 -31.53 -11.38 -12.33
N GLY A 286 -31.00 -10.71 -11.28
CA GLY A 286 -31.60 -9.52 -10.70
C GLY A 286 -32.94 -9.74 -9.98
N ALA A 287 -33.30 -10.98 -9.68
CA ALA A 287 -34.49 -11.32 -8.91
C ALA A 287 -34.34 -10.96 -7.43
N SER A 288 -35.47 -10.82 -6.72
CA SER A 288 -35.43 -10.69 -5.27
C SER A 288 -34.95 -11.98 -4.59
N VAL A 289 -33.95 -11.86 -3.72
CA VAL A 289 -33.36 -12.97 -2.96
C VAL A 289 -33.62 -12.81 -1.45
N PRO A 290 -33.45 -13.86 -0.62
CA PRO A 290 -33.73 -13.77 0.80
C PRO A 290 -32.82 -12.76 1.54
N ILE A 291 -33.40 -12.02 2.48
CA ILE A 291 -32.67 -11.15 3.42
C ILE A 291 -31.63 -11.98 4.18
N GLY A 292 -30.45 -11.41 4.38
CA GLY A 292 -29.39 -11.99 5.20
C GLY A 292 -27.99 -11.80 4.61
N ALA A 293 -27.00 -12.29 5.36
CA ALA A 293 -25.60 -12.25 4.97
C ALA A 293 -25.21 -13.47 4.12
N ARG A 294 -24.30 -13.27 3.18
CA ARG A 294 -23.66 -14.29 2.34
C ARG A 294 -22.16 -14.05 2.32
N ALA A 295 -21.39 -15.12 2.24
CA ALA A 295 -19.94 -15.03 2.14
C ALA A 295 -19.49 -15.34 0.72
N PHE A 296 -18.59 -14.52 0.17
CA PHE A 296 -17.94 -14.73 -1.13
C PHE A 296 -16.42 -14.77 -0.94
N ARG A 297 -15.73 -15.58 -1.73
CA ARG A 297 -14.27 -15.73 -1.71
C ARG A 297 -13.69 -15.87 -3.11
N LYS A 298 -12.53 -15.25 -3.30
CA LYS A 298 -11.64 -15.44 -4.45
C LYS A 298 -10.21 -15.61 -3.96
N THR A 299 -9.64 -16.78 -4.23
CA THR A 299 -8.20 -17.02 -4.08
C THR A 299 -7.54 -16.80 -5.44
N VAL A 300 -6.47 -16.00 -5.45
CA VAL A 300 -5.55 -15.84 -6.59
C VAL A 300 -4.19 -16.35 -6.15
N VAL A 301 -3.63 -17.30 -6.90
CA VAL A 301 -2.24 -17.73 -6.78
C VAL A 301 -1.53 -17.22 -8.01
N LEU A 302 -0.48 -16.43 -7.83
CA LEU A 302 0.27 -15.82 -8.92
C LEU A 302 1.16 -16.89 -9.59
N PRO A 303 1.24 -16.93 -10.92
CA PRO A 303 2.02 -17.93 -11.65
C PRO A 303 3.53 -17.74 -11.46
N ASN A 304 4.31 -18.78 -11.76
CA ASN A 304 5.78 -18.73 -11.89
C ASN A 304 6.55 -18.21 -10.67
N GLY A 305 5.95 -18.20 -9.48
CA GLY A 305 6.56 -17.66 -8.26
C GLY A 305 6.51 -16.13 -8.14
N GLN A 306 5.71 -15.47 -8.99
CA GLN A 306 5.47 -14.03 -8.92
C GLN A 306 5.00 -13.57 -7.54
N LEU A 307 5.41 -12.36 -7.16
CA LEU A 307 5.02 -11.73 -5.91
C LEU A 307 4.23 -10.44 -6.15
N THR A 308 3.27 -10.17 -5.26
CA THR A 308 2.52 -8.91 -5.17
C THR A 308 2.47 -8.43 -3.73
N SER A 309 2.50 -7.11 -3.54
CA SER A 309 2.43 -6.44 -2.23
C SER A 309 1.32 -5.39 -2.14
N GLN A 310 0.49 -5.26 -3.18
CA GLN A 310 -0.62 -4.31 -3.23
C GLN A 310 -1.79 -4.87 -4.03
N ALA A 311 -3.01 -4.70 -3.50
CA ALA A 311 -4.25 -4.91 -4.24
C ALA A 311 -5.00 -3.58 -4.41
N ARG A 312 -5.40 -3.27 -5.65
CA ARG A 312 -6.33 -2.19 -5.95
C ARG A 312 -7.69 -2.82 -6.24
N ILE A 313 -8.74 -2.38 -5.55
CA ILE A 313 -10.06 -3.03 -5.55
C ILE A 313 -11.13 -1.96 -5.77
N LEU A 314 -11.95 -2.16 -6.80
CA LEU A 314 -13.24 -1.48 -6.96
C LEU A 314 -14.33 -2.44 -6.52
N ILE A 315 -15.22 -2.00 -5.62
CA ILE A 315 -16.33 -2.84 -5.16
C ILE A 315 -17.61 -2.01 -4.93
N ALA A 316 -18.69 -2.45 -5.55
CA ALA A 316 -20.05 -2.00 -5.33
C ALA A 316 -20.91 -3.20 -4.91
N THR A 317 -21.97 -2.96 -4.15
CA THR A 317 -22.87 -4.03 -3.69
C THR A 317 -24.29 -3.54 -3.56
N ASP A 318 -25.21 -4.47 -3.74
CA ASP A 318 -26.60 -4.33 -3.33
C ASP A 318 -26.87 -5.40 -2.24
N ASN A 319 -27.20 -5.06 -0.99
CA ASN A 319 -27.24 -3.71 -0.43
C ASN A 319 -25.89 -3.31 0.20
N GLU A 320 -25.28 -4.16 1.03
CA GLU A 320 -24.10 -3.80 1.83
C GLU A 320 -22.98 -4.85 1.78
N HIS A 321 -21.74 -4.44 2.04
CA HIS A 321 -20.59 -5.33 2.20
C HIS A 321 -19.58 -4.90 3.26
N THR A 322 -18.80 -5.89 3.73
CA THR A 322 -17.46 -5.71 4.29
C THR A 322 -16.47 -6.57 3.49
N VAL A 323 -15.38 -5.97 3.03
CA VAL A 323 -14.33 -6.63 2.25
C VAL A 323 -13.05 -6.82 3.07
N TYR A 324 -12.41 -7.97 2.86
CA TYR A 324 -11.20 -8.40 3.53
C TYR A 324 -10.15 -8.85 2.51
N VAL A 325 -8.88 -8.57 2.79
CA VAL A 325 -7.73 -9.06 2.03
C VAL A 325 -6.83 -9.83 2.98
N ASN A 326 -6.53 -11.09 2.66
CA ASN A 326 -5.68 -11.98 3.45
C ASN A 326 -6.06 -12.05 4.95
N GLY A 327 -7.36 -12.01 5.26
CA GLY A 327 -7.87 -12.02 6.64
C GLY A 327 -7.83 -10.66 7.37
N LEU A 328 -7.40 -9.57 6.72
CA LEU A 328 -7.41 -8.22 7.27
C LEU A 328 -8.60 -7.41 6.77
N LEU A 329 -9.20 -6.58 7.63
CA LEU A 329 -10.35 -5.74 7.35
C LEU A 329 -9.96 -4.53 6.49
N VAL A 330 -10.40 -4.50 5.24
CA VAL A 330 -10.16 -3.36 4.33
C VAL A 330 -11.19 -2.27 4.60
N GLY A 331 -12.48 -2.59 4.51
CA GLY A 331 -13.55 -1.63 4.75
C GLY A 331 -14.93 -2.17 4.42
N SER A 332 -15.93 -1.32 4.64
CA SER A 332 -17.33 -1.58 4.34
C SER A 332 -17.95 -0.47 3.49
N GLY A 333 -18.97 -0.83 2.71
CA GLY A 333 -19.77 0.08 1.91
C GLY A 333 -21.14 -0.51 1.56
N GLY A 334 -21.98 0.25 0.85
CA GLY A 334 -23.33 -0.20 0.53
C GLY A 334 -24.04 0.62 -0.55
N SER A 335 -23.38 0.81 -1.69
CA SER A 335 -23.97 1.42 -2.86
C SER A 335 -23.69 0.56 -4.10
N PHE A 336 -24.70 0.41 -4.95
CA PHE A 336 -24.60 -0.22 -6.27
C PHE A 336 -24.36 0.80 -7.40
N THR A 337 -24.68 2.08 -7.17
CA THR A 337 -24.51 3.18 -8.15
C THR A 337 -23.14 3.85 -8.07
N GLN A 338 -22.43 3.70 -6.95
CA GLN A 338 -21.07 4.20 -6.76
C GLN A 338 -20.23 3.17 -5.98
N ALA A 339 -19.17 2.68 -6.62
CA ALA A 339 -18.23 1.76 -6.01
C ALA A 339 -17.35 2.45 -4.94
N GLN A 340 -16.88 1.68 -3.97
CA GLN A 340 -15.71 2.01 -3.16
C GLN A 340 -14.43 1.71 -3.95
N ARG A 341 -13.36 2.47 -3.69
CA ARG A 341 -12.04 2.30 -4.32
C ARG A 341 -10.99 2.09 -3.24
N TYR A 342 -10.54 0.86 -3.02
CA TYR A 342 -9.51 0.57 -2.02
C TYR A 342 -8.14 0.33 -2.67
N VAL A 343 -7.09 0.84 -2.05
CA VAL A 343 -5.70 0.48 -2.34
C VAL A 343 -5.11 -0.11 -1.06
N VAL A 344 -4.78 -1.39 -1.07
CA VAL A 344 -4.45 -2.17 0.12
C VAL A 344 -3.02 -2.70 -0.02
N ASN A 345 -2.14 -2.29 0.89
CA ASN A 345 -0.76 -2.79 0.95
C ASN A 345 -0.66 -3.97 1.93
N PHE A 346 0.20 -4.94 1.61
CA PHE A 346 0.50 -6.10 2.44
C PHE A 346 1.91 -6.66 2.12
N PRO A 347 2.52 -7.48 3.00
CA PRO A 347 3.81 -8.11 2.72
C PRO A 347 3.78 -8.93 1.42
N PRO A 348 4.86 -8.96 0.62
CA PRO A 348 4.94 -9.70 -0.63
C PRO A 348 4.47 -11.15 -0.50
N THR A 349 3.56 -11.55 -1.37
CA THR A 349 2.97 -12.89 -1.38
C THR A 349 2.66 -13.35 -2.80
N SER A 350 2.77 -14.65 -3.05
CA SER A 350 2.31 -15.32 -4.28
C SER A 350 0.87 -15.81 -4.17
N ARG A 351 0.19 -15.59 -3.03
CA ARG A 351 -1.21 -15.96 -2.79
C ARG A 351 -1.95 -14.80 -2.13
N VAL A 352 -2.99 -14.31 -2.79
CA VAL A 352 -3.92 -13.31 -2.27
C VAL A 352 -5.32 -13.88 -2.19
N VAL A 353 -6.00 -13.64 -1.07
CA VAL A 353 -7.40 -14.01 -0.85
C VAL A 353 -8.21 -12.76 -0.62
N ILE A 354 -9.18 -12.49 -1.50
CA ILE A 354 -10.23 -11.51 -1.27
C ILE A 354 -11.46 -12.26 -0.75
N ALA A 355 -11.96 -11.84 0.41
CA ALA A 355 -13.20 -12.32 0.99
C ALA A 355 -14.19 -11.15 1.15
N VAL A 356 -15.46 -11.39 0.86
CA VAL A 356 -16.53 -10.39 1.00
C VAL A 356 -17.65 -11.00 1.84
N PHE A 357 -17.98 -10.33 2.93
CA PHE A 357 -19.24 -10.50 3.64
C PHE A 357 -20.24 -9.54 3.01
N ALA A 358 -21.25 -10.02 2.30
CA ALA A 358 -22.27 -9.18 1.67
C ALA A 358 -23.65 -9.44 2.29
N ARG A 359 -24.51 -8.41 2.33
CA ARG A 359 -25.83 -8.47 2.96
C ARG A 359 -26.92 -7.91 2.06
N ASN A 360 -27.98 -8.70 1.90
CA ASN A 360 -29.31 -8.21 1.57
C ASN A 360 -30.01 -7.82 2.89
N ILE A 361 -30.57 -6.62 2.99
CA ILE A 361 -31.18 -6.04 4.20
C ILE A 361 -32.66 -5.71 3.97
N PRO A 362 -33.49 -5.57 5.02
CA PRO A 362 -34.91 -5.22 4.86
C PRO A 362 -35.11 -3.94 4.02
N PRO A 363 -36.10 -3.90 3.10
CA PRO A 363 -37.20 -4.86 2.92
C PRO A 363 -36.85 -6.13 2.13
N GLY A 364 -35.59 -6.32 1.75
CA GLY A 364 -35.18 -7.30 0.75
C GLY A 364 -35.31 -6.74 -0.65
N GLY A 365 -35.04 -7.59 -1.64
CA GLY A 365 -34.98 -7.20 -3.05
C GLY A 365 -33.86 -7.93 -3.77
N PRO A 366 -33.47 -7.45 -4.96
CA PRO A 366 -32.22 -7.83 -5.61
C PRO A 366 -31.04 -7.65 -4.66
N ALA A 367 -30.02 -8.49 -4.79
CA ALA A 367 -28.77 -8.34 -4.05
C ALA A 367 -27.63 -8.97 -4.84
N GLY A 368 -26.47 -8.33 -4.83
CA GLY A 368 -25.34 -8.74 -5.65
C GLY A 368 -24.02 -8.10 -5.21
N VAL A 369 -22.92 -8.74 -5.56
CA VAL A 369 -21.55 -8.21 -5.42
C VAL A 369 -20.97 -7.90 -6.79
N PHE A 370 -20.40 -6.71 -6.94
CA PHE A 370 -19.84 -6.23 -8.20
C PHE A 370 -18.45 -5.64 -7.97
N ALA A 371 -17.40 -6.34 -8.38
CA ALA A 371 -16.04 -5.92 -8.13
C ALA A 371 -15.07 -6.21 -9.28
N ALA A 372 -14.05 -5.36 -9.37
CA ALA A 372 -12.87 -5.55 -10.21
C ALA A 372 -11.64 -5.29 -9.35
N ALA A 373 -10.62 -6.13 -9.50
CA ALA A 373 -9.41 -6.05 -8.70
C ALA A 373 -8.16 -6.29 -9.54
N GLU A 374 -7.07 -5.71 -9.07
CA GLU A 374 -5.74 -5.73 -9.65
C GLU A 374 -4.75 -6.02 -8.52
N LEU A 375 -3.89 -7.01 -8.71
CA LEU A 375 -2.73 -7.25 -7.86
C LEU A 375 -1.52 -6.65 -8.55
N VAL A 376 -0.91 -5.64 -7.92
CA VAL A 376 0.23 -4.94 -8.49
C VAL A 376 1.49 -5.78 -8.25
N SER A 377 2.24 -6.09 -9.30
CA SER A 377 3.50 -6.83 -9.21
C SER A 377 4.52 -6.07 -8.34
N CYS A 378 5.34 -6.82 -7.60
CA CYS A 378 6.54 -6.27 -6.97
C CYS A 378 7.86 -6.80 -7.56
N ASP A 379 7.81 -7.58 -8.64
CA ASP A 379 8.96 -8.18 -9.35
C ASP A 379 9.11 -7.74 -10.82
N CYS A 380 8.36 -6.71 -11.22
CA CYS A 380 8.28 -6.17 -12.58
C CYS A 380 7.58 -7.09 -13.61
N SER A 381 6.85 -8.11 -13.16
CA SER A 381 5.86 -8.77 -14.00
C SER A 381 4.69 -7.86 -14.37
N GLU A 382 3.88 -8.31 -15.32
CA GLU A 382 2.53 -7.78 -15.53
C GLU A 382 1.69 -7.90 -14.24
N ASP A 383 0.77 -6.94 -14.06
CA ASP A 383 -0.20 -6.93 -12.97
C ASP A 383 -1.30 -7.99 -13.19
N VAL A 384 -1.83 -8.58 -12.11
CA VAL A 384 -2.83 -9.65 -12.20
C VAL A 384 -4.24 -9.09 -11.97
N TYR A 385 -5.03 -9.04 -13.04
CA TYR A 385 -6.42 -8.59 -13.02
C TYR A 385 -7.41 -9.74 -12.83
N PHE A 386 -8.49 -9.47 -12.10
CA PHE A 386 -9.66 -10.32 -12.03
C PHE A 386 -10.91 -9.52 -11.67
N VAL A 387 -12.07 -10.10 -11.97
CA VAL A 387 -13.38 -9.49 -11.72
C VAL A 387 -14.30 -10.45 -10.98
N THR A 388 -15.44 -9.97 -10.52
CA THR A 388 -16.55 -10.83 -10.11
C THR A 388 -17.12 -11.60 -11.30
N ASP A 389 -17.07 -12.92 -11.18
CA ASP A 389 -17.44 -13.90 -12.20
C ASP A 389 -17.73 -15.28 -11.54
N ARG A 390 -17.94 -16.32 -12.35
CA ARG A 390 -18.21 -17.70 -11.88
C ARG A 390 -17.01 -18.38 -11.20
N SER A 391 -15.81 -17.80 -11.22
CA SER A 391 -14.63 -18.35 -10.54
C SER A 391 -14.53 -17.92 -9.07
N TRP A 392 -15.37 -16.99 -8.63
CA TRP A 392 -15.64 -16.75 -7.23
C TRP A 392 -16.46 -17.90 -6.64
N LYS A 393 -16.28 -18.15 -5.35
CA LYS A 393 -17.09 -19.11 -4.59
C LYS A 393 -17.94 -18.39 -3.56
N TYR A 394 -19.07 -18.98 -3.19
CA TYR A 394 -19.92 -18.45 -2.11
C TYR A 394 -20.33 -19.53 -1.10
N SER A 395 -20.81 -19.07 0.06
CA SER A 395 -21.62 -19.88 0.96
C SER A 395 -22.77 -19.09 1.59
N ILE A 396 -23.90 -19.76 1.74
CA ILE A 396 -25.09 -19.31 2.50
C ILE A 396 -24.98 -19.64 4.00
N THR A 397 -24.05 -20.53 4.38
CA THR A 397 -23.74 -20.91 5.77
C THR A 397 -22.23 -20.89 5.96
N PHE A 398 -21.73 -19.93 6.74
CA PHE A 398 -20.29 -19.68 6.88
C PHE A 398 -19.90 -19.43 8.34
N THR A 399 -18.67 -19.80 8.67
CA THR A 399 -18.02 -19.54 9.96
C THR A 399 -17.11 -18.31 9.84
N PRO A 400 -16.88 -17.52 10.91
CA PRO A 400 -16.12 -16.26 10.81
C PRO A 400 -14.70 -16.39 10.25
N ASN A 401 -14.06 -17.57 10.35
CA ASN A 401 -12.75 -17.84 9.74
C ASN A 401 -12.78 -17.90 8.19
N PHE A 402 -13.93 -17.76 7.53
CA PHE A 402 -14.01 -17.68 6.07
C PHE A 402 -13.23 -16.50 5.46
N ILE A 403 -12.71 -15.56 6.25
CA ILE A 403 -11.85 -14.48 5.75
C ILE A 403 -10.37 -14.90 5.63
N GLN A 404 -9.96 -16.01 6.25
CA GLN A 404 -8.54 -16.37 6.38
C GLN A 404 -7.93 -16.94 5.09
N PRO A 405 -6.61 -16.78 4.85
CA PRO A 405 -5.94 -17.25 3.63
C PRO A 405 -5.91 -18.78 3.45
N ASP A 406 -5.92 -19.51 4.56
CA ASP A 406 -5.83 -20.96 4.70
C ASP A 406 -7.19 -21.67 4.71
N PHE A 407 -8.30 -20.92 4.85
CA PHE A 407 -9.65 -21.47 4.87
C PHE A 407 -9.94 -22.30 3.59
N ASN A 408 -10.33 -23.55 3.79
CA ASN A 408 -10.64 -24.50 2.72
C ASN A 408 -12.07 -24.30 2.20
N ASP A 409 -12.19 -23.57 1.09
CA ASP A 409 -13.46 -23.37 0.36
C ASP A 409 -13.71 -24.42 -0.75
N ALA A 410 -13.04 -25.59 -0.74
CA ALA A 410 -13.23 -26.62 -1.77
C ALA A 410 -14.69 -27.11 -1.91
N ALA A 411 -15.45 -27.13 -0.81
CA ALA A 411 -16.87 -27.51 -0.79
C ALA A 411 -17.84 -26.36 -1.14
N TRP A 412 -17.34 -25.13 -1.33
CA TRP A 412 -18.19 -23.98 -1.66
C TRP A 412 -18.55 -23.98 -3.15
N LEU A 413 -19.77 -23.55 -3.45
CA LEU A 413 -20.28 -23.53 -4.81
C LEU A 413 -19.77 -22.31 -5.60
N PRO A 414 -19.58 -22.43 -6.94
CA PRO A 414 -19.29 -21.29 -7.81
C PRO A 414 -20.39 -20.23 -7.76
N ALA A 415 -20.01 -18.95 -7.75
CA ALA A 415 -20.96 -17.84 -7.73
C ALA A 415 -21.82 -17.78 -8.99
N VAL A 416 -23.07 -17.32 -8.82
CA VAL A 416 -24.07 -17.23 -9.88
C VAL A 416 -24.05 -15.83 -10.48
N LEU A 417 -24.03 -15.71 -11.81
CA LEU A 417 -24.03 -14.41 -12.49
C LEU A 417 -25.44 -13.84 -12.62
N GLU A 418 -25.55 -12.52 -12.44
CA GLU A 418 -26.79 -11.75 -12.61
C GLU A 418 -26.74 -10.72 -13.75
N GLY A 419 -25.56 -10.40 -14.26
CA GLY A 419 -25.41 -9.51 -15.39
C GLY A 419 -24.08 -8.77 -15.40
N GLY A 420 -23.67 -8.26 -16.56
CA GLY A 420 -22.47 -7.44 -16.68
C GLY A 420 -22.67 -5.99 -16.21
N PHE A 421 -21.66 -5.16 -16.42
CA PHE A 421 -21.75 -3.71 -16.22
C PHE A 421 -22.99 -3.11 -16.93
N GLY A 422 -23.78 -2.30 -16.21
CA GLY A 422 -24.97 -1.66 -16.77
C GLY A 422 -26.25 -2.51 -16.76
N ALA A 423 -26.19 -3.78 -16.31
CA ALA A 423 -27.36 -4.65 -16.28
C ALA A 423 -28.46 -4.14 -15.33
N PRO A 424 -29.76 -4.29 -15.69
CA PRO A 424 -30.85 -4.07 -14.74
C PRO A 424 -30.82 -5.13 -13.64
N PRO A 425 -31.27 -4.82 -12.41
CA PRO A 425 -31.93 -3.57 -12.00
C PRO A 425 -30.96 -2.41 -11.68
N TRP A 426 -29.66 -2.67 -11.51
CA TRP A 426 -28.70 -1.69 -10.96
C TRP A 426 -28.30 -0.58 -11.93
N GLY A 427 -28.21 -0.89 -13.23
CA GLY A 427 -27.70 0.05 -14.23
C GLY A 427 -26.19 0.31 -14.09
N PRO A 428 -25.70 1.50 -14.49
CA PRO A 428 -24.27 1.78 -14.48
C PRO A 428 -23.74 2.15 -13.08
N THR A 429 -22.64 1.52 -12.68
CA THR A 429 -21.90 1.86 -11.45
C THR A 429 -20.80 2.88 -11.75
N THR A 430 -20.76 3.97 -11.00
CA THR A 430 -19.71 4.99 -11.05
C THR A 430 -18.52 4.63 -10.16
N VAL A 431 -17.32 5.14 -10.49
CA VAL A 431 -16.08 4.92 -9.73
C VAL A 431 -15.54 6.27 -9.25
N PRO A 432 -15.26 6.45 -7.94
CA PRO A 432 -14.69 7.69 -7.42
C PRO A 432 -13.21 7.84 -7.83
N ALA A 433 -12.75 9.09 -7.95
CA ALA A 433 -11.36 9.40 -8.26
C ALA A 433 -10.41 9.12 -7.07
N ASN A 434 -10.83 9.48 -5.86
CA ASN A 434 -10.08 9.28 -4.63
C ASN A 434 -10.28 7.87 -4.07
N ASN A 435 -9.34 7.41 -3.26
CA ASN A 435 -9.50 6.15 -2.55
C ASN A 435 -10.48 6.30 -1.38
N SER A 436 -11.12 5.19 -1.03
CA SER A 436 -11.92 5.01 0.16
C SER A 436 -11.00 4.72 1.36
N PRO A 437 -11.18 5.40 2.50
CA PRO A 437 -10.39 5.11 3.70
C PRO A 437 -10.76 3.73 4.29
N GLN A 438 -9.86 3.21 5.13
CA GLN A 438 -10.15 2.05 5.99
C GLN A 438 -11.41 2.34 6.82
N SER A 439 -12.34 1.38 6.93
CA SER A 439 -13.56 1.55 7.72
C SER A 439 -13.95 0.29 8.52
N ALA A 440 -14.82 0.47 9.51
CA ALA A 440 -15.25 -0.60 10.40
C ALA A 440 -16.06 -1.69 9.67
N ALA A 441 -16.03 -2.92 10.20
CA ALA A 441 -16.83 -4.02 9.70
C ALA A 441 -18.33 -3.82 10.02
N LEU A 442 -19.22 -4.31 9.15
CA LEU A 442 -20.66 -4.26 9.37
C LEU A 442 -21.09 -5.20 10.52
N PRO A 443 -22.25 -4.94 11.17
CA PRO A 443 -22.79 -5.86 12.16
C PRO A 443 -22.97 -7.29 11.60
N GLY A 444 -22.43 -8.27 12.31
CA GLY A 444 -22.42 -9.69 11.92
C GLY A 444 -21.30 -10.10 10.96
N ALA A 445 -20.51 -9.16 10.43
CA ALA A 445 -19.31 -9.46 9.67
C ALA A 445 -18.19 -9.96 10.60
N PRO A 446 -17.25 -10.80 10.13
CA PRO A 446 -16.13 -11.27 10.95
C PRO A 446 -15.26 -10.13 11.51
N ALA A 447 -14.93 -10.21 12.79
CA ALA A 447 -13.95 -9.31 13.39
C ALA A 447 -12.54 -9.65 12.87
N ALA A 448 -11.78 -8.63 12.48
CA ALA A 448 -10.41 -8.76 11.98
C ALA A 448 -9.59 -7.49 12.30
N PRO A 449 -8.25 -7.58 12.40
CA PRO A 449 -7.39 -6.40 12.42
C PRO A 449 -7.53 -5.58 11.13
N PRO A 450 -7.33 -4.25 11.17
CA PRO A 450 -7.39 -3.40 9.98
C PRO A 450 -6.26 -3.73 8.99
N ALA A 451 -6.56 -3.62 7.70
CA ALA A 451 -5.57 -3.66 6.63
C ALA A 451 -4.88 -2.30 6.44
N SER A 452 -3.70 -2.29 5.83
CA SER A 452 -3.00 -1.05 5.46
C SER A 452 -3.61 -0.45 4.19
N VAL A 453 -4.68 0.32 4.33
CA VAL A 453 -5.37 1.02 3.23
C VAL A 453 -4.75 2.41 3.00
N VAL A 454 -4.45 2.75 1.74
CA VAL A 454 -4.04 4.10 1.32
C VAL A 454 -5.30 4.91 1.02
N ALA A 455 -5.56 5.94 1.83
CA ALA A 455 -6.66 6.91 1.64
C ALA A 455 -6.34 7.94 0.55
#